data_AF-A0A2S2PY62-F1
#
_entry.id   AF-A0A2S2PY62-F1
#
_cell.length_a   1.000
_cell.length_b   1.000
_cell.length_c   1.000
_cell.angle_alpha   90.00
_cell.angle_beta   90.00
_cell.angle_gamma   90.00
#
_symmetry.space_group_name_H-M   'P 1'
#
loop_
_entity.id
_entity.type
_entity.pdbx_description
1 polymer ?
#
loop_
_entity_poly.entity_id
_entity_poly.type
_entity_poly.pdbx_seq_one_letter_code
_entity_poly.pdbx_strand_id
1 'polypeptide(L)'
;MVLSNLQINDAVHIFYENIFRIIDFSCPKKYLYTPKYPLWFSTTLKQLILRKKIAHKIYKRYPTQCNYNQFSNLRAQCKSLNKLEYNSFITKTQNSIKSNPKLFWKFIRNKRSTSTLPESMNYNNVNYCGGIDISNCFARFFSSVFNQPYYCNAVPSIENINMHSVDFNKCVLTLNDIFGELNCISTKTCPGPDVIPSIFFKECKFVLAVPLLILFNRSLSSGVFPDK
;
A
#
# COMPACT_ATOMS: atom_id res chain seq x y z
N MET A 1 -1.81 -17.26 -30.89
CA MET A 1 -1.59 -16.24 -29.84
C MET A 1 -1.30 -16.98 -28.54
N VAL A 2 -0.13 -16.78 -27.94
CA VAL A 2 0.54 -17.71 -26.99
C VAL A 2 -0.35 -18.31 -25.87
N LEU A 3 -1.41 -17.61 -25.45
CA LEU A 3 -2.32 -18.03 -24.38
C LEU A 3 -3.57 -18.82 -24.84
N SER A 4 -3.87 -18.89 -26.15
CA SER A 4 -5.19 -19.31 -26.64
C SER A 4 -5.49 -20.82 -26.53
N ASN A 5 -4.47 -21.66 -26.36
CA ASN A 5 -4.61 -23.13 -26.36
C ASN A 5 -4.18 -23.78 -25.04
N LEU A 6 -4.02 -22.99 -23.99
CA LEU A 6 -3.53 -23.44 -22.69
C LEU A 6 -4.68 -23.60 -21.70
N GLN A 7 -4.48 -24.48 -20.71
CA GLN A 7 -5.31 -24.50 -19.52
C GLN A 7 -5.18 -23.17 -18.76
N ILE A 8 -6.20 -22.79 -18.01
CA ILE A 8 -6.26 -21.47 -17.37
C ILE A 8 -5.05 -21.18 -16.48
N ASN A 9 -4.61 -22.16 -15.68
CA ASN A 9 -3.46 -22.02 -14.78
C ASN A 9 -2.15 -21.79 -15.54
N ASP A 10 -1.90 -22.54 -16.62
CA ASP A 10 -0.70 -22.37 -17.45
C ASP A 10 -0.71 -21.02 -18.17
N ALA A 11 -1.89 -20.60 -18.66
CA ALA A 11 -2.05 -19.32 -19.32
C ALA A 11 -1.77 -18.15 -18.35
N VAL A 12 -2.30 -18.21 -17.13
CA VAL A 12 -2.05 -17.22 -16.08
C VAL A 12 -0.58 -17.21 -15.65
N HIS A 13 0.04 -18.39 -15.54
CA HIS A 13 1.47 -18.50 -15.22
C HIS A 13 2.33 -17.76 -16.26
N ILE A 14 2.13 -18.06 -17.56
CA ILE A 14 2.88 -17.43 -18.65
C ILE A 14 2.60 -15.92 -18.71
N PHE A 15 1.35 -15.50 -18.47
CA PHE A 15 0.99 -14.09 -18.42
C PHE A 15 1.80 -13.34 -17.34
N TYR A 16 1.79 -13.83 -16.10
CA TYR A 16 2.53 -13.21 -15.02
C TYR A 16 4.05 -13.26 -15.24
N GLU A 17 4.59 -14.39 -15.72
CA GLU A 17 6.03 -14.51 -16.02
C GLU A 17 6.49 -13.43 -17.01
N ASN A 18 5.73 -13.22 -18.09
CA ASN A 18 6.04 -12.18 -19.07
C ASN A 18 5.89 -10.78 -18.49
N ILE A 19 4.85 -10.51 -17.70
CA ILE A 19 4.67 -9.20 -17.06
C ILE A 19 5.84 -8.89 -16.13
N PHE A 20 6.19 -9.81 -15.22
CA PHE A 20 7.27 -9.57 -14.27
C PHE A 20 8.61 -9.39 -14.98
N ARG A 21 8.88 -10.19 -16.02
CA ARG A 21 10.06 -10.01 -16.86
C ARG A 21 10.12 -8.62 -17.52
N ILE A 22 9.00 -8.13 -18.05
CA ILE A 22 8.92 -6.79 -18.66
C ILE A 22 9.13 -5.70 -17.61
N ILE A 23 8.50 -5.83 -16.44
CA ILE A 23 8.63 -4.89 -15.33
C ILE A 23 10.08 -4.85 -14.85
N ASP A 24 10.70 -6.00 -14.59
CA ASP A 24 12.08 -6.06 -14.11
C ASP A 24 13.08 -5.50 -15.14
N PHE A 25 12.83 -5.70 -16.44
CA PHE A 25 13.66 -5.14 -17.50
C PHE A 25 13.47 -3.62 -17.68
N SER A 26 12.24 -3.13 -17.56
CA SER A 26 11.89 -1.75 -17.96
C SER A 26 11.83 -0.76 -16.78
N CYS A 27 11.65 -1.24 -15.55
CA CYS A 27 11.46 -0.40 -14.37
C CYS A 27 12.72 -0.39 -13.48
N PRO A 28 13.52 0.69 -13.50
CA PRO A 28 14.68 0.79 -12.63
C PRO A 28 14.25 0.87 -11.15
N LYS A 29 14.77 -0.04 -10.33
CA LYS A 29 14.51 -0.06 -8.89
C LYS A 29 15.27 1.10 -8.23
N LYS A 30 14.54 2.00 -7.56
CA LYS A 30 15.12 3.11 -6.79
C LYS A 30 14.99 2.84 -5.30
N TYR A 31 16.10 2.95 -4.58
CA TYR A 31 16.09 2.97 -3.14
C TYR A 31 15.57 4.32 -2.65
N LEU A 32 14.52 4.28 -1.83
CA LEU A 32 14.01 5.47 -1.16
C LEU A 32 14.85 5.73 0.08
N TYR A 33 15.50 6.88 0.14
CA TYR A 33 16.25 7.28 1.32
C TYR A 33 15.30 7.74 2.43
N THR A 34 15.41 7.14 3.61
CA THR A 34 14.73 7.62 4.80
C THR A 34 15.49 8.81 5.38
N PRO A 35 14.86 10.01 5.50
CA PRO A 35 15.56 11.18 5.99
C PRO A 35 15.96 11.01 7.46
N LYS A 36 17.25 11.19 7.76
CA LYS A 36 17.82 11.14 9.12
C LYS A 36 17.29 12.22 10.06
N TYR A 37 16.76 13.31 9.51
CA TYR A 37 16.26 14.45 10.27
C TYR A 37 14.73 14.56 10.11
N PRO A 38 14.03 15.07 11.13
CA PRO A 38 12.61 15.40 10.99
C PRO A 38 12.36 16.34 9.80
N LEU A 39 11.23 16.15 9.14
CA LEU A 39 10.88 16.91 7.93
C LEU A 39 10.84 18.43 8.13
N TRP A 40 10.60 18.88 9.36
CA TRP A 40 10.54 20.30 9.70
C TRP A 40 11.90 20.95 9.97
N PHE A 41 13.00 20.19 9.97
CA PHE A 41 14.34 20.76 10.14
C PHE A 41 14.77 21.52 8.88
N SER A 42 15.07 22.79 9.03
CA SER A 42 15.70 23.56 7.97
C SER A 42 17.14 23.09 7.70
N THR A 43 17.66 23.45 6.53
CA THR A 43 19.09 23.27 6.20
C THR A 43 19.98 23.99 7.20
N THR A 44 19.58 25.19 7.64
CA THR A 44 20.29 26.00 8.63
C THR A 44 20.40 25.27 9.97
N LEU A 45 19.30 24.70 10.48
CA LEU A 45 19.30 23.95 11.74
C LEU A 45 20.19 22.70 11.64
N LYS A 46 20.16 21.99 10.51
CA LYS A 46 21.04 20.83 10.26
C LYS A 46 22.52 21.22 10.30
N GLN A 47 22.89 22.30 9.61
CA GLN A 47 24.26 22.82 9.61
C GLN A 47 24.69 23.26 11.02
N LEU A 48 23.81 23.93 11.76
CA LEU A 48 24.08 24.38 13.11
C LEU A 48 24.32 23.21 14.08
N ILE A 49 23.54 22.14 13.96
CA ILE A 49 23.74 20.89 14.72
C ILE A 49 25.10 20.27 14.38
N LEU A 50 25.49 20.25 13.11
CA LEU A 50 26.80 19.75 12.69
C LEU A 50 27.94 20.59 13.28
N ARG A 51 27.87 21.91 13.13
CA ARG A 51 28.86 22.85 13.70
C ARG A 51 28.97 22.69 15.21
N LYS A 52 27.84 22.57 15.92
CA LYS A 52 27.81 22.29 17.37
C LYS A 52 28.51 20.97 17.71
N LYS A 53 28.28 19.90 16.95
CA LYS A 53 28.95 18.60 17.16
C LYS A 53 30.47 18.71 16.95
N ILE A 54 30.89 19.41 15.90
CA ILE A 54 32.31 19.67 15.62
C ILE A 54 32.94 20.47 16.77
N ALA A 55 32.34 21.59 17.18
CA ALA A 55 32.84 22.41 18.28
C ALA A 55 32.92 21.64 19.61
N HIS A 56 31.93 20.78 19.90
CA HIS A 56 31.98 19.93 21.09
C HIS A 56 33.15 18.95 21.05
N LYS A 57 33.42 18.34 19.88
CA LYS A 57 34.57 17.44 19.70
C LYS A 57 35.90 18.18 19.89
N ILE A 58 36.01 19.41 19.36
CA ILE A 58 37.20 20.25 19.55
C ILE A 58 37.39 20.59 21.03
N TYR A 59 36.35 21.07 21.71
CA TYR A 59 36.40 21.36 23.15
C TYR A 59 36.81 20.13 23.99
N LYS A 60 36.26 18.95 23.68
CA LYS A 60 36.63 17.71 24.38
C LYS A 60 38.07 17.29 24.17
N ARG A 61 38.66 17.61 23.01
CA ARG A 61 40.07 17.33 22.70
C ARG A 61 41.00 18.40 23.27
N TYR A 62 40.56 19.66 23.28
CA TYR A 62 41.33 20.83 23.68
C TYR A 62 40.46 21.70 24.61
N PRO A 63 40.46 21.44 25.93
CA PRO A 63 39.54 22.05 26.88
C PRO A 63 39.94 23.47 27.28
N THR A 64 39.86 24.41 26.32
CA THR A 64 40.11 25.83 26.56
C THR A 64 38.80 26.60 26.74
N GLN A 65 38.85 27.74 27.43
CA GLN A 65 37.68 28.61 27.60
C GLN A 65 37.13 29.11 26.26
N CYS A 66 37.99 29.40 25.30
CA CYS A 66 37.59 29.81 23.94
C CYS A 66 36.77 28.71 23.24
N ASN A 67 37.26 27.46 23.26
CA ASN A 67 36.57 26.31 22.67
C ASN A 67 35.24 26.02 23.38
N TYR A 68 35.21 26.16 24.71
CA TYR A 68 33.98 26.04 25.49
C TYR A 68 32.96 27.12 25.08
N ASN A 69 33.36 28.39 25.02
CA ASN A 69 32.49 29.51 24.65
C ASN A 69 31.91 29.30 23.24
N GLN A 70 32.73 28.86 22.28
CA GLN A 70 32.27 28.55 20.92
C GLN A 70 31.22 27.42 20.91
N PHE A 71 31.49 26.31 21.60
CA PHE A 71 30.52 25.22 21.73
C PHE A 71 29.24 25.67 22.43
N SER A 72 29.35 26.43 23.52
CA SER A 72 28.23 26.93 24.32
C SER A 72 27.33 27.85 23.49
N ASN A 73 27.93 28.78 22.75
CA ASN A 73 27.20 29.67 21.82
C ASN A 73 26.45 28.87 20.75
N LEU A 74 27.11 27.92 20.08
CA LEU A 74 26.47 27.07 19.07
C LEU A 74 25.35 26.18 19.67
N ARG A 75 25.51 25.74 20.91
CA ARG A 75 24.47 24.99 21.64
C ARG A 75 23.26 25.88 21.94
N ALA A 76 23.47 27.12 22.36
CA ALA A 76 22.41 28.09 22.62
C ALA A 76 21.64 28.43 21.32
N GLN A 77 22.36 28.71 20.24
CA GLN A 77 21.75 28.97 18.92
C GLN A 77 20.94 27.75 18.44
N CYS A 78 21.47 26.52 18.56
CA CYS A 78 20.73 25.30 18.23
C CYS A 78 19.43 25.19 19.02
N LYS A 79 19.48 25.42 20.33
CA LYS A 79 18.31 25.31 21.21
C LYS A 79 17.23 26.35 20.81
N SER A 80 17.66 27.59 20.55
CA SER A 80 16.77 28.67 20.14
C SER A 80 16.10 28.36 18.79
N LEU A 81 16.89 28.08 17.75
CA LEU A 81 16.38 27.83 16.40
C LEU A 81 15.50 26.58 16.35
N ASN A 82 15.88 25.51 17.04
CA ASN A 82 15.06 24.29 17.12
C ASN A 82 13.67 24.58 17.74
N LYS A 83 13.61 25.39 18.79
CA LYS A 83 12.33 25.77 19.42
C LYS A 83 11.47 26.59 18.46
N LEU A 84 12.08 27.57 17.78
CA LEU A 84 11.39 28.42 16.79
C LEU A 84 10.82 27.59 15.63
N GLU A 85 11.64 26.76 14.99
CA GLU A 85 11.22 25.94 13.85
C GLU A 85 10.16 24.91 14.22
N TYR A 86 10.30 24.26 15.39
CA TYR A 86 9.31 23.32 15.87
C TYR A 86 7.95 23.99 16.14
N ASN A 87 7.95 25.14 16.80
CA ASN A 87 6.71 25.89 17.05
C ASN A 87 6.06 26.31 15.74
N SER A 88 6.84 26.83 14.78
CA SER A 88 6.34 27.18 13.44
C SER A 88 5.69 25.97 12.74
N PHE A 89 6.34 24.80 12.81
CA PHE A 89 5.81 23.57 12.26
C PHE A 89 4.49 23.13 12.91
N ILE A 90 4.40 23.20 14.25
CA ILE A 90 3.17 22.86 14.98
C ILE A 90 2.04 23.81 14.61
N THR A 91 2.28 25.13 14.63
CA THR A 91 1.28 26.13 14.25
C THR A 91 0.79 25.92 12.81
N LYS A 92 1.70 25.68 11.86
CA LYS A 92 1.33 25.36 10.46
C LYS A 92 0.48 24.10 10.39
N THR A 93 0.86 23.05 11.12
CA THR A 93 0.12 21.79 11.15
C THR A 93 -1.29 22.00 11.70
N GLN A 94 -1.44 22.73 12.81
CA GLN A 94 -2.74 23.06 13.43
C GLN A 94 -3.63 23.88 12.50
N ASN A 95 -3.08 24.94 11.90
CA ASN A 95 -3.84 25.81 10.99
C ASN A 95 -4.28 25.06 9.73
N SER A 96 -3.52 24.04 9.31
CA SER A 96 -3.82 23.23 8.14
C SER A 96 -4.83 22.11 8.39
N ILE A 97 -5.34 21.89 9.61
CA ILE A 97 -6.21 20.73 9.92
C ILE A 97 -7.45 20.70 9.03
N LYS A 98 -8.11 21.85 8.81
CA LYS A 98 -9.32 21.92 7.98
C LYS A 98 -9.04 21.76 6.49
N SER A 99 -7.98 22.40 5.99
CA SER A 99 -7.62 22.40 4.56
C SER A 99 -6.86 21.15 4.10
N ASN A 100 -6.05 20.57 4.99
CA ASN A 100 -5.17 19.45 4.70
C ASN A 100 -4.92 18.58 5.96
N PRO A 101 -5.93 17.81 6.41
CA PRO A 101 -5.82 16.97 7.60
C PRO A 101 -4.72 15.89 7.51
N LYS A 102 -4.23 15.58 6.30
CA LYS A 102 -3.15 14.61 6.10
C LYS A 102 -1.86 15.01 6.81
N LEU A 103 -1.56 16.31 6.93
CA LEU A 103 -0.36 16.78 7.64
C LEU A 103 -0.43 16.47 9.14
N PHE A 104 -1.59 16.70 9.74
CA PHE A 104 -1.84 16.35 11.15
C PHE A 104 -1.72 14.84 11.37
N TRP A 105 -2.40 14.03 10.56
CA TRP A 105 -2.33 12.57 10.70
C TRP A 105 -0.92 12.02 10.43
N LYS A 106 -0.16 12.64 9.53
CA LYS A 106 1.27 12.32 9.32
C LYS A 106 2.11 12.65 10.55
N PHE A 107 1.87 13.80 11.19
CA PHE A 107 2.54 14.16 12.44
C PHE A 107 2.25 13.15 13.57
N ILE A 108 0.98 12.80 13.78
CA ILE A 108 0.57 11.81 14.78
C ILE A 108 1.20 10.45 14.48
N ARG A 109 1.17 10.00 13.22
CA ARG A 109 1.77 8.73 12.81
C ARG A 109 3.28 8.69 13.10
N ASN A 110 3.99 9.78 12.84
CA ASN A 110 5.44 9.87 13.12
C ASN A 110 5.77 9.92 14.62
N LYS A 111 4.79 10.25 15.47
CA LYS A 111 4.94 10.24 16.94
C LYS A 111 4.63 8.88 17.55
N ARG A 112 3.90 8.02 16.85
CA ARG A 112 3.64 6.65 17.28
C ARG A 112 4.86 5.78 16.96
N SER A 113 5.20 4.87 17.87
CA SER A 113 6.26 3.87 17.66
C SER A 113 5.90 2.86 16.58
N THR A 114 4.60 2.65 16.34
CA THR A 114 4.07 1.73 15.34
C THR A 114 3.32 2.51 14.26
N SER A 115 3.76 2.34 13.01
CA SER A 115 3.12 2.93 11.82
C SER A 115 2.37 1.89 10.97
N THR A 116 2.38 0.64 11.42
CA THR A 116 1.86 -0.55 10.76
C THR A 116 0.63 -1.08 11.48
N LEU A 117 -0.09 -1.98 10.82
CA LEU A 117 -1.08 -2.82 11.48
C LEU A 117 -0.44 -3.50 12.71
N PRO A 118 -1.23 -3.79 13.76
CA PRO A 118 -0.76 -4.55 14.91
C PRO A 118 -0.06 -5.83 14.45
N GLU A 119 1.10 -6.14 15.03
CA GLU A 119 1.79 -7.41 14.76
C GLU A 119 0.94 -8.62 15.16
N SER A 120 0.05 -8.41 16.13
CA SER A 120 -0.93 -9.40 16.55
C SER A 120 -2.30 -8.80 16.86
N MET A 121 -3.35 -9.60 16.73
CA MET A 121 -4.72 -9.26 17.09
C MET A 121 -5.35 -10.37 17.93
N ASN A 122 -6.17 -9.99 18.92
CA ASN A 122 -6.87 -10.94 19.78
C ASN A 122 -8.33 -11.08 19.37
N TYR A 123 -8.79 -12.31 19.24
CA TYR A 123 -10.21 -12.66 19.05
C TYR A 123 -10.53 -13.97 19.79
N ASN A 124 -11.61 -13.98 20.57
CA ASN A 124 -12.02 -15.13 21.41
C ASN A 124 -10.88 -15.71 22.28
N ASN A 125 -10.11 -14.84 22.96
CA ASN A 125 -8.95 -15.22 23.77
C ASN A 125 -7.79 -15.92 23.01
N VAL A 126 -7.82 -15.91 21.68
CA VAL A 126 -6.71 -16.38 20.83
C VAL A 126 -5.99 -15.18 20.25
N ASN A 127 -4.66 -15.17 20.36
CA ASN A 127 -3.79 -14.17 19.75
C ASN A 127 -3.32 -14.67 18.37
N TYR A 128 -3.64 -13.91 17.32
CA TYR A 128 -3.24 -14.19 15.94
C TYR A 128 -2.09 -13.26 15.56
N CYS A 129 -0.99 -13.81 15.03
CA CYS A 129 0.21 -13.05 14.69
C CYS A 129 0.48 -13.12 13.18
N GLY A 130 0.85 -11.99 12.57
CA GLY A 130 1.17 -11.93 11.15
C GLY A 130 -0.05 -11.82 10.22
N GLY A 131 0.18 -11.32 9.01
CA GLY A 131 -0.88 -10.93 8.09
C GLY A 131 -1.83 -12.07 7.69
N ILE A 132 -1.28 -13.25 7.42
CA ILE A 132 -2.06 -14.42 6.97
C ILE A 132 -3.02 -14.89 8.07
N ASP A 133 -2.53 -15.10 9.29
CA ASP A 133 -3.35 -15.58 10.40
C ASP A 133 -4.42 -14.57 10.82
N ILE A 134 -4.07 -13.29 10.82
CA ILE A 134 -5.02 -12.19 11.07
C ILE A 134 -6.09 -12.17 9.98
N SER A 135 -5.73 -12.22 8.70
CA SER A 135 -6.68 -12.26 7.58
C SER A 135 -7.59 -13.48 7.62
N ASN A 136 -7.05 -14.66 7.93
CA ASN A 136 -7.82 -15.89 8.08
C ASN A 136 -8.76 -15.82 9.29
N CYS A 137 -8.35 -15.19 10.40
CA CYS A 137 -9.23 -14.94 11.54
C CYS A 137 -10.43 -14.06 11.13
N PHE A 138 -10.19 -12.98 10.38
CA PHE A 138 -11.26 -12.16 9.83
C PHE A 138 -12.17 -12.96 8.89
N ALA A 139 -11.60 -13.75 7.97
CA ALA A 139 -12.38 -14.58 7.05
C ALA A 139 -13.31 -15.55 7.80
N ARG A 140 -12.81 -16.21 8.85
CA ARG A 140 -13.63 -17.09 9.72
C ARG A 140 -14.72 -16.32 10.44
N PHE A 141 -14.38 -15.16 11.02
CA PHE A 141 -15.36 -14.31 11.68
C PHE A 141 -16.47 -13.88 10.73
N PHE A 142 -16.13 -13.33 9.57
CA PHE A 142 -17.11 -12.89 8.59
C PHE A 142 -17.93 -14.06 8.02
N SER A 143 -17.31 -15.21 7.79
CA SER A 143 -18.04 -16.44 7.41
C SER A 143 -19.04 -16.87 8.47
N SER A 144 -18.73 -16.68 9.76
CA SER A 144 -19.62 -17.09 10.86
C SER A 144 -20.83 -16.20 11.05
N VAL A 145 -20.74 -14.91 10.67
CA VAL A 145 -21.84 -13.95 10.74
C VAL A 145 -22.62 -13.83 9.42
N PHE A 146 -22.11 -14.41 8.34
CA PHE A 146 -22.87 -14.59 7.12
C PHE A 146 -23.94 -15.66 7.34
N ASN A 147 -25.19 -15.32 7.05
CA ASN A 147 -26.26 -16.31 7.02
C ASN A 147 -25.88 -17.37 5.98
N GLN A 148 -25.70 -18.62 6.42
CA GLN A 148 -25.60 -19.72 5.47
C GLN A 148 -26.86 -19.68 4.59
N PRO A 149 -26.75 -19.74 3.25
CA PRO A 149 -27.92 -19.93 2.43
C PRO A 149 -28.61 -21.19 2.98
N TYR A 150 -29.87 -21.05 3.36
CA TYR A 150 -30.69 -22.21 3.70
C TYR A 150 -30.71 -23.09 2.45
N TYR A 151 -29.86 -24.11 2.40
CA TYR A 151 -30.08 -25.26 1.53
C TYR A 151 -31.24 -26.01 2.15
N CYS A 152 -32.46 -25.52 1.94
CA CYS A 152 -33.64 -26.28 2.21
C CYS A 152 -33.62 -27.49 1.26
N ASN A 153 -33.38 -28.68 1.80
CA ASN A 153 -33.59 -29.94 1.09
C ASN A 153 -35.08 -30.17 0.74
N ALA A 154 -35.97 -29.31 1.23
CA ALA A 154 -37.28 -29.11 0.64
C ALA A 154 -37.13 -28.00 -0.41
N VAL A 155 -37.13 -28.36 -1.69
CA VAL A 155 -37.51 -27.44 -2.76
C VAL A 155 -38.85 -26.85 -2.31
N PRO A 156 -38.95 -25.56 -1.94
CA PRO A 156 -40.26 -24.96 -1.89
C PRO A 156 -40.77 -25.09 -3.32
N SER A 157 -41.99 -25.59 -3.51
CA SER A 157 -42.66 -25.50 -4.80
C SER A 157 -42.81 -24.00 -5.13
N ILE A 158 -41.75 -23.42 -5.66
CA ILE A 158 -41.67 -22.07 -6.20
C ILE A 158 -42.39 -22.19 -7.53
N GLU A 159 -43.71 -22.24 -7.45
CA GLU A 159 -44.54 -21.91 -8.59
C GLU A 159 -44.26 -20.44 -8.92
N ASN A 160 -43.55 -20.22 -10.03
CA ASN A 160 -43.41 -18.94 -10.71
C ASN A 160 -42.60 -17.84 -10.02
N ILE A 161 -41.37 -18.13 -9.57
CA ILE A 161 -40.32 -17.11 -9.65
C ILE A 161 -39.53 -17.41 -10.92
N ASN A 162 -39.60 -16.49 -11.87
CA ASN A 162 -38.78 -16.46 -13.08
C ASN A 162 -37.32 -16.18 -12.67
N MET A 163 -36.71 -17.11 -11.93
CA MET A 163 -35.34 -16.99 -11.47
C MET A 163 -34.49 -17.31 -12.69
N HIS A 164 -34.11 -16.26 -13.42
CA HIS A 164 -33.21 -16.37 -14.57
C HIS A 164 -31.96 -17.14 -14.10
N SER A 165 -31.83 -18.39 -14.53
CA SER A 165 -30.60 -19.14 -14.33
C SER A 165 -29.50 -18.42 -15.11
N VAL A 166 -28.51 -17.90 -14.40
CA VAL A 166 -27.34 -17.26 -15.02
C VAL A 166 -26.45 -18.37 -15.52
N ASP A 167 -26.48 -18.61 -16.83
CA ASP A 167 -25.56 -19.52 -17.50
C ASP A 167 -24.25 -18.79 -17.77
N PHE A 168 -23.25 -19.02 -16.91
CA PHE A 168 -21.92 -18.42 -17.06
C PHE A 168 -21.22 -18.82 -18.36
N ASN A 169 -21.59 -19.95 -18.99
CA ASN A 169 -21.05 -20.33 -20.30
C ASN A 169 -21.51 -19.39 -21.42
N LYS A 170 -22.60 -18.64 -21.21
CA LYS A 170 -23.08 -17.60 -22.13
C LYS A 170 -22.49 -16.22 -21.82
N CYS A 171 -21.78 -16.08 -20.70
CA CYS A 171 -21.11 -14.84 -20.34
C CYS A 171 -19.79 -14.75 -21.10
N VAL A 172 -19.81 -14.03 -22.23
CA VAL A 172 -18.62 -13.75 -23.03
C VAL A 172 -18.30 -12.27 -22.89
N LEU A 173 -17.18 -11.98 -22.25
CA LEU A 173 -16.65 -10.63 -22.19
C LEU A 173 -16.15 -10.21 -23.57
N THR A 174 -16.23 -8.93 -23.84
CA THR A 174 -15.70 -8.27 -25.04
C THR A 174 -14.50 -7.41 -24.68
N LEU A 175 -13.73 -6.98 -25.69
CA LEU A 175 -12.64 -6.02 -25.46
C LEU A 175 -13.16 -4.71 -24.84
N ASN A 176 -14.36 -4.27 -25.18
CA ASN A 176 -14.94 -3.05 -24.63
C ASN A 176 -15.19 -3.17 -23.13
N ASP A 177 -15.63 -4.33 -22.64
CA ASP A 177 -15.81 -4.58 -21.22
C ASP A 177 -14.48 -4.46 -20.47
N ILE A 178 -13.42 -5.08 -21.02
CA ILE A 178 -12.07 -5.00 -20.46
C ILE A 178 -11.55 -3.56 -20.45
N PHE A 179 -11.70 -2.83 -21.56
CA PHE A 179 -11.27 -1.43 -21.63
C PHE A 179 -12.06 -0.53 -20.68
N GLY A 180 -13.37 -0.75 -20.57
CA GLY A 180 -14.25 -0.05 -19.63
C GLY A 180 -13.70 -0.16 -18.20
N GLU A 181 -13.42 -1.38 -17.76
CA GLU A 181 -12.88 -1.62 -16.43
C GLU A 181 -11.48 -1.05 -16.25
N LEU A 182 -10.55 -1.29 -17.18
CA LEU A 182 -9.18 -0.75 -17.11
C LEU A 182 -9.14 0.79 -17.04
N ASN A 183 -10.11 1.47 -17.64
CA ASN A 183 -10.23 2.93 -17.55
C ASN A 183 -10.72 3.42 -16.17
N CYS A 184 -11.60 2.63 -15.53
CA CYS A 184 -12.18 2.92 -14.23
C CYS A 184 -11.25 2.61 -13.05
N ILE A 185 -10.22 1.79 -13.27
CA ILE A 185 -9.23 1.46 -12.23
C ILE A 185 -8.63 2.74 -11.61
N SER A 186 -8.65 2.79 -10.27
CA SER A 186 -8.01 3.83 -9.48
C SER A 186 -6.49 3.62 -9.45
N THR A 187 -5.71 4.66 -9.72
CA THR A 187 -4.24 4.59 -9.65
C THR A 187 -3.68 4.83 -8.25
N LYS A 188 -4.55 5.13 -7.27
CA LYS A 188 -4.17 5.47 -5.89
C LYS A 188 -4.24 4.29 -4.92
N THR A 189 -4.64 3.12 -5.41
CA THR A 189 -4.72 1.89 -4.62
C THR A 189 -3.36 1.24 -4.48
N CYS A 190 -3.14 0.58 -3.34
CA CYS A 190 -1.98 -0.28 -3.17
C CYS A 190 -2.07 -1.47 -4.15
N PRO A 191 -0.93 -2.01 -4.60
CA PRO A 191 -0.92 -3.27 -5.34
C PRO A 191 -1.65 -4.38 -4.59
N GLY A 192 -2.27 -5.29 -5.35
CA GLY A 192 -2.94 -6.46 -4.82
C GLY A 192 -1.95 -7.54 -4.38
N PRO A 193 -2.44 -8.78 -4.15
CA PRO A 193 -1.58 -9.93 -3.83
C PRO A 193 -0.57 -10.26 -4.95
N ASP A 194 -0.85 -9.84 -6.18
CA ASP A 194 0.04 -9.94 -7.34
C ASP A 194 1.20 -8.93 -7.32
N VAL A 195 1.19 -7.96 -6.39
CA VAL A 195 2.20 -6.91 -6.26
C VAL A 195 2.29 -6.00 -7.51
N ILE A 196 1.33 -6.07 -8.44
CA ILE A 196 1.29 -5.22 -9.62
C ILE A 196 0.49 -3.95 -9.31
N PRO A 197 1.08 -2.75 -9.44
CA PRO A 197 0.36 -1.52 -9.20
C PRO A 197 -0.78 -1.30 -10.20
N SER A 198 -1.92 -0.82 -9.72
CA SER A 198 -3.09 -0.50 -10.57
C SER A 198 -2.79 0.47 -11.72
N ILE A 199 -1.77 1.33 -11.56
CA ILE A 199 -1.29 2.22 -12.62
C ILE A 199 -0.71 1.46 -13.82
N PHE A 200 -0.07 0.31 -13.61
CA PHE A 200 0.45 -0.53 -14.70
C PHE A 200 -0.67 -0.98 -15.64
N PHE A 201 -1.76 -1.49 -15.08
CA PHE A 201 -2.93 -1.92 -15.84
C PHE A 201 -3.57 -0.77 -16.62
N LYS A 202 -3.65 0.42 -16.00
CA LYS A 202 -4.24 1.61 -16.63
C LYS A 202 -3.41 2.16 -17.79
N GLU A 203 -2.10 2.26 -17.61
CA GLU A 203 -1.19 2.80 -18.63
C GLU A 203 -0.92 1.78 -19.75
N CYS A 204 -0.85 0.48 -19.43
CA CYS A 204 -0.60 -0.58 -20.40
C CYS A 204 -1.87 -1.22 -20.98
N LYS A 205 -3.05 -0.61 -20.78
CA LYS A 205 -4.36 -1.19 -21.14
C LYS A 205 -4.47 -1.64 -22.60
N PHE A 206 -3.87 -0.91 -23.54
CA PHE A 206 -3.94 -1.23 -24.97
C PHE A 206 -3.23 -2.55 -25.32
N VAL A 207 -2.20 -2.91 -24.55
CA VAL A 207 -1.45 -4.15 -24.73
C VAL A 207 -2.03 -5.28 -23.88
N LEU A 208 -2.52 -4.96 -22.68
CA LEU A 208 -3.03 -5.93 -21.72
C LEU A 208 -4.47 -6.38 -21.98
N ALA A 209 -5.28 -5.58 -22.67
CA ALA A 209 -6.71 -5.89 -22.87
C ALA A 209 -6.94 -7.24 -23.56
N VAL A 210 -6.14 -7.57 -24.58
CA VAL A 210 -6.29 -8.84 -25.32
C VAL A 210 -5.88 -10.05 -24.47
N PRO A 211 -4.69 -10.09 -23.82
CA PRO A 211 -4.35 -11.16 -22.89
C PRO A 211 -5.38 -11.36 -21.77
N LEU A 212 -5.83 -10.27 -21.13
CA LEU A 212 -6.82 -10.33 -20.05
C LEU A 212 -8.17 -10.87 -20.54
N LEU A 213 -8.62 -10.45 -21.72
CA LEU A 213 -9.84 -10.98 -22.34
C LEU A 213 -9.78 -12.49 -22.52
N ILE A 214 -8.65 -13.00 -23.03
CA ILE A 214 -8.44 -14.44 -23.24
C ILE A 214 -8.50 -15.19 -21.91
N LEU A 215 -7.82 -14.68 -20.88
CA LEU A 215 -7.79 -15.30 -19.56
C LEU A 215 -9.17 -15.32 -18.89
N PHE A 216 -9.88 -14.19 -18.91
CA PHE A 216 -11.19 -14.09 -18.25
C PHE A 216 -12.24 -14.94 -18.95
N ASN A 217 -12.33 -14.87 -20.28
CA ASN A 217 -13.27 -15.73 -21.02
C ASN A 217 -12.92 -17.21 -20.88
N ARG A 218 -11.63 -17.56 -20.77
CA ARG A 218 -11.23 -18.95 -20.48
C ARG A 218 -11.74 -19.39 -19.12
N SER A 219 -11.47 -18.60 -18.07
CA SER A 219 -11.92 -18.89 -16.70
C SER A 219 -13.43 -19.03 -16.60
N LEU A 220 -14.18 -18.13 -17.25
CA LEU A 220 -15.65 -18.18 -17.31
C LEU A 220 -16.15 -19.43 -18.04
N SER A 221 -15.60 -19.72 -19.22
CA SER A 221 -16.02 -20.88 -20.03
C SER A 221 -15.68 -22.24 -19.41
N SER A 222 -14.58 -22.32 -18.65
CA SER A 222 -14.19 -23.56 -17.97
C SER A 222 -14.79 -23.67 -16.57
N GLY A 223 -15.37 -22.60 -16.02
CA GLY A 223 -15.82 -22.55 -14.63
C GLY A 223 -14.69 -22.72 -13.60
N VAL A 224 -13.44 -22.43 -14.00
CA VAL A 224 -12.24 -22.62 -13.16
C VAL A 224 -11.61 -21.26 -12.89
N PHE A 225 -11.47 -20.94 -11.61
CA PHE A 225 -10.68 -19.79 -11.17
C PHE A 225 -9.20 -20.18 -11.08
N PRO A 226 -8.25 -19.32 -11.50
CA PRO A 226 -6.83 -19.65 -11.42
C PRO A 226 -6.35 -19.88 -9.98
N ASP A 227 -5.41 -20.80 -9.78
CA ASP A 227 -4.86 -21.12 -8.46
C ASP A 227 -3.92 -20.02 -7.89
N LYS A 228 -3.55 -19.03 -8.70
CA LYS A 228 -2.67 -17.90 -8.36
C LYS A 228 -3.42 -16.58 -8.31
#